data_AF-E6SHW1-F1
#
_entry.id   AF-E6SHW1-F1
#
_cell.length_a   1.000
_cell.length_b   1.000
_cell.length_c   1.000
_cell.angle_alpha   90.00
_cell.angle_beta   90.00
_cell.angle_gamma   90.00
#
_symmetry.space_group_name_H-M   'P 1'
#
loop_
_entity.id
_entity.type
_entity.pdbx_description
1 polymer ?
#
loop_
_entity_poly.entity_id
_entity_poly.type
_entity_poly.pdbx_seq_one_letter_code
_entity_poly.pdbx_strand_id
1 'polypeptide(L)'
;MPQRVVFSRVLTAMVLAAVLALAGAWPATAVDHHPAQVPPEVEKAVRADLSRWVGVLASDPRSPAHGVEDPARYTAGAGHSVYRLSRFVQQGGVATTLDQLTEPQDVYRFVIELDGRPVGIAEVQRQGRQWTVTGVAYDGAGAEGGPSSAGIADRLAQATAVLAEQGLAADVRWIDHPPLLTGLAGSDGEDSLFISLGNHLGLADGQTATLGEVSHRIHQAAMTGETPAAAPAAPLATALTGVGVLGAALAAGGYLWLRRAAG
;
A
#
# COMPACT_ATOMS: atom_id res chain seq x y z
N MET A 1 -11.66 70.77 16.46
CA MET A 1 -12.01 69.34 16.54
C MET A 1 -11.06 68.48 15.66
N PRO A 2 -9.82 68.17 16.09
CA PRO A 2 -8.92 67.26 15.34
C PRO A 2 -8.65 65.90 16.02
N GLN A 3 -9.04 65.72 17.29
CA GLN A 3 -8.64 64.54 18.08
C GLN A 3 -9.39 63.24 17.76
N ARG A 4 -10.60 63.31 17.19
CA ARG A 4 -11.40 62.09 16.89
C ARG A 4 -10.88 61.29 15.69
N VAL A 5 -10.22 61.95 14.73
CA VAL A 5 -9.72 61.29 13.50
C VAL A 5 -8.42 60.54 13.77
N VAL A 6 -7.59 61.03 14.69
CA VAL A 6 -6.32 60.38 15.07
C VAL A 6 -6.59 59.10 15.86
N PHE A 7 -7.57 59.11 16.77
CA PHE A 7 -7.95 57.92 17.56
C PHE A 7 -8.45 56.78 16.69
N SER A 8 -9.24 57.08 15.65
CA SER A 8 -9.75 56.06 14.73
C SER A 8 -8.62 55.38 13.96
N ARG A 9 -7.63 56.12 13.46
CA ARG A 9 -6.50 55.55 12.70
C ARG A 9 -5.57 54.71 13.56
N VAL A 10 -5.33 55.10 14.81
CA VAL A 10 -4.52 54.31 15.76
C VAL A 10 -5.25 53.02 16.14
N LEU A 11 -6.56 53.07 16.34
CA LEU A 11 -7.36 51.87 16.64
C LEU A 11 -7.40 50.90 15.45
N THR A 12 -7.55 51.41 14.22
CA THR A 12 -7.52 50.55 13.01
C THR A 12 -6.13 49.95 12.79
N ALA A 13 -5.05 50.70 13.03
CA ALA A 13 -3.69 50.20 12.93
C ALA A 13 -3.39 49.12 14.00
N MET A 14 -3.89 49.29 15.22
CA MET A 14 -3.74 48.27 16.28
C MET A 14 -4.57 47.01 16.01
N VAL A 15 -5.79 47.13 15.47
CA VAL A 15 -6.59 45.95 15.09
C VAL A 15 -5.94 45.23 13.90
N LEU A 16 -5.40 45.95 12.91
CA LEU A 16 -4.70 45.31 11.79
C LEU A 16 -3.42 44.60 12.26
N ALA A 17 -2.65 45.21 13.16
CA ALA A 17 -1.45 44.59 13.73
C ALA A 17 -1.80 43.38 14.62
N ALA A 18 -2.92 43.42 15.35
CA ALA A 18 -3.38 42.28 16.15
C ALA A 18 -3.88 41.12 15.26
N VAL A 19 -4.57 41.40 14.15
CA VAL A 19 -5.03 40.36 13.20
C VAL A 19 -3.85 39.77 12.40
N LEU A 20 -2.85 40.58 12.04
CA LEU A 20 -1.62 40.10 11.40
C LEU A 20 -0.71 39.34 12.39
N ALA A 21 -0.68 39.71 13.67
CA ALA A 21 0.07 38.99 14.69
C ALA A 21 -0.62 37.69 15.15
N LEU A 22 -1.96 37.61 15.11
CA LEU A 22 -2.69 36.37 15.39
C LEU A 22 -2.64 35.36 14.23
N ALA A 23 -2.42 35.82 12.99
CA ALA A 23 -2.18 34.94 11.85
C ALA A 23 -0.75 34.37 11.82
N GLY A 24 0.20 35.00 12.53
CA GLY A 24 1.62 34.61 12.58
C GLY A 24 2.02 33.73 13.77
N ALA A 25 1.07 33.33 14.62
CA ALA A 25 1.32 32.51 15.80
C ALA A 25 0.41 31.27 15.82
N TRP A 26 0.22 30.64 14.66
CA TRP A 26 0.01 29.19 14.67
C TRP A 26 1.38 28.57 14.90
N PRO A 27 1.54 27.65 15.85
CA PRO A 27 2.71 26.80 15.83
C PRO A 27 2.65 26.07 14.48
N ALA A 28 3.52 26.47 13.55
CA ALA A 28 4.19 25.51 12.71
C ALA A 28 4.96 24.60 13.67
N THR A 29 4.24 23.72 14.36
CA THR A 29 4.68 22.33 14.39
C THR A 29 4.90 22.05 12.93
N ALA A 30 6.15 22.13 12.50
CA ALA A 30 6.68 21.27 11.48
C ALA A 30 6.17 19.89 11.89
N VAL A 31 4.97 19.56 11.41
CA VAL A 31 4.64 18.19 11.21
C VAL A 31 5.61 17.87 10.10
N ASP A 32 6.74 17.32 10.53
CA ASP A 32 7.56 16.44 9.73
C ASP A 32 6.59 15.42 9.13
N HIS A 33 5.88 15.79 8.06
CA HIS A 33 5.14 14.89 7.19
C HIS A 33 6.23 14.16 6.42
N HIS A 34 6.88 13.23 7.12
CA HIS A 34 7.68 12.22 6.50
C HIS A 34 6.70 11.30 5.75
N PRO A 35 6.96 11.05 4.47
CA PRO A 35 5.99 10.53 3.52
C PRO A 35 5.49 9.18 4.00
N ALA A 36 4.19 9.02 4.27
CA ALA A 36 3.50 7.75 4.43
C ALA A 36 4.38 6.58 4.97
N GLN A 37 5.18 6.83 6.01
CA GLN A 37 6.27 5.95 6.39
C GLN A 37 5.68 4.81 7.20
N VAL A 38 5.92 3.59 6.76
CA VAL A 38 5.53 2.41 7.52
C VAL A 38 6.08 2.55 8.94
N PRO A 39 5.26 2.39 10.00
CA PRO A 39 5.73 2.65 11.35
C PRO A 39 6.95 1.77 11.69
N PRO A 40 7.96 2.28 12.41
CA PRO A 40 9.19 1.54 12.68
C PRO A 40 8.96 0.18 13.37
N GLU A 41 7.90 0.06 14.17
CA GLU A 41 7.50 -1.20 14.80
C GLU A 41 7.04 -2.26 13.80
N VAL A 42 6.44 -1.86 12.67
CA VAL A 42 6.03 -2.76 11.58
C VAL A 42 7.26 -3.24 10.83
N GLU A 43 8.18 -2.34 10.46
CA GLU A 43 9.44 -2.72 9.81
C GLU A 43 10.26 -3.70 10.68
N LYS A 44 10.32 -3.41 11.99
CA LYS A 44 10.99 -4.29 12.96
C LYS A 44 10.34 -5.68 13.00
N ALA A 45 9.01 -5.75 12.96
CA ALA A 45 8.30 -7.02 12.94
C ALA A 45 8.61 -7.85 11.69
N VAL A 46 8.64 -7.21 10.51
CA VAL A 46 9.00 -7.90 9.25
C VAL A 46 10.42 -8.42 9.31
N ARG A 47 11.37 -7.58 9.71
CA ARG A 47 12.78 -7.97 9.77
C ARG A 47 13.02 -9.13 10.75
N ALA A 48 12.28 -9.15 11.86
CA ALA A 48 12.39 -10.22 12.85
C ALA A 48 11.79 -11.55 12.38
N ASP A 49 10.78 -11.52 11.52
CA ASP A 49 10.05 -12.74 11.09
C ASP A 49 10.44 -13.21 9.68
N LEU A 50 11.14 -12.39 8.88
CA LEU A 50 11.47 -12.69 7.47
C LEU A 50 12.15 -14.05 7.29
N SER A 51 13.12 -14.40 8.12
CA SER A 51 13.84 -15.67 8.05
C SER A 51 12.93 -16.89 8.17
N ARG A 52 11.78 -16.76 8.85
CA ARG A 52 10.79 -17.83 9.00
C ARG A 52 10.02 -18.09 7.70
N TRP A 53 9.89 -17.07 6.86
CA TRP A 53 9.05 -17.11 5.65
C TRP A 53 9.83 -17.40 4.37
N VAL A 54 11.16 -17.40 4.43
CA VAL A 54 12.07 -17.78 3.33
C VAL A 54 11.67 -19.13 2.71
N GLY A 55 11.35 -20.12 3.56
CA GLY A 55 10.93 -21.45 3.11
C GLY A 55 9.65 -21.46 2.28
N VAL A 56 8.79 -20.43 2.39
CA VAL A 56 7.59 -20.31 1.56
C VAL A 56 7.95 -19.92 0.13
N LEU A 57 8.81 -18.92 -0.05
CA LEU A 57 9.28 -18.53 -1.38
C LEU A 57 10.22 -19.58 -2.00
N ALA A 58 11.04 -20.24 -1.19
CA ALA A 58 11.94 -21.29 -1.64
C ALA A 58 11.21 -22.56 -2.08
N SER A 59 10.00 -22.82 -1.55
CA SER A 59 9.22 -24.01 -1.88
C SER A 59 8.28 -23.84 -3.07
N ASP A 60 7.93 -22.61 -3.49
CA ASP A 60 7.11 -22.40 -4.70
C ASP A 60 7.98 -22.57 -5.97
N PRO A 61 7.73 -23.58 -6.83
CA PRO A 61 8.53 -23.81 -8.04
C PRO A 61 8.41 -22.70 -9.08
N ARG A 62 7.43 -21.81 -8.96
CA ARG A 62 7.26 -20.65 -9.84
C ARG A 62 8.03 -19.43 -9.36
N SER A 63 8.50 -19.44 -8.11
CA SER A 63 9.27 -18.36 -7.51
C SER A 63 10.69 -18.34 -8.07
N PRO A 64 11.25 -17.16 -8.42
CA PRO A 64 12.68 -16.99 -8.69
C PRO A 64 13.57 -17.38 -7.50
N ALA A 65 12.98 -17.44 -6.29
CA ALA A 65 13.64 -17.86 -5.07
C ALA A 65 13.64 -19.38 -4.85
N HIS A 66 13.05 -20.17 -5.78
CA HIS A 66 12.92 -21.62 -5.62
C HIS A 66 14.26 -22.30 -5.34
N GLY A 67 14.32 -23.11 -4.29
CA GLY A 67 15.52 -23.82 -3.84
C GLY A 67 16.56 -22.97 -3.10
N VAL A 68 16.31 -21.68 -2.88
CA VAL A 68 17.20 -20.78 -2.11
C VAL A 68 16.71 -20.65 -0.68
N GLU A 69 17.23 -21.47 0.23
CA GLU A 69 16.78 -21.49 1.63
C GLU A 69 17.60 -20.59 2.57
N ASP A 70 18.72 -20.02 2.11
CA ASP A 70 19.59 -19.18 2.94
C ASP A 70 18.91 -17.83 3.27
N PRO A 71 18.50 -17.60 4.54
CA PRO A 71 17.79 -16.39 4.92
C PRO A 71 18.63 -15.13 4.85
N ALA A 72 19.97 -15.24 4.83
CA ALA A 72 20.86 -14.09 4.78
C ALA A 72 20.83 -13.36 3.42
N ARG A 73 20.32 -14.03 2.38
CA ARG A 73 20.18 -13.46 1.03
C ARG A 73 18.87 -12.69 0.83
N TYR A 74 17.96 -12.79 1.79
CA TYR A 74 16.65 -12.16 1.72
C TYR A 74 16.61 -10.85 2.51
N THR A 75 16.01 -9.83 1.91
CA THR A 75 15.79 -8.53 2.53
C THR A 75 14.34 -8.11 2.38
N ALA A 76 13.86 -7.31 3.35
CA ALA A 76 12.61 -6.57 3.19
C ALA A 76 12.95 -5.24 2.50
N GLY A 77 12.40 -5.04 1.31
CA GLY A 77 12.48 -3.81 0.54
C GLY A 77 11.46 -2.77 1.03
N ALA A 78 10.99 -1.92 0.11
CA ALA A 78 10.03 -0.87 0.43
C ALA A 78 8.71 -1.44 0.98
N GLY A 79 8.22 -0.79 2.05
CA GLY A 79 6.93 -1.07 2.66
C GLY A 79 5.88 -0.03 2.26
N HIS A 80 4.64 -0.48 2.09
CA HIS A 80 3.50 0.38 1.76
C HIS A 80 2.33 0.10 2.71
N SER A 81 1.69 1.16 3.19
CA SER A 81 0.38 1.06 3.84
C SER A 81 -0.67 0.68 2.81
N VAL A 82 -1.53 -0.28 3.16
CA VAL A 82 -2.60 -0.75 2.29
C VAL A 82 -3.88 0.01 2.61
N TYR A 83 -4.54 0.46 1.55
CA TYR A 83 -5.80 1.17 1.61
C TYR A 83 -6.88 0.39 0.85
N ARG A 84 -8.12 0.57 1.25
CA ARG A 84 -9.29 0.12 0.48
C ARG A 84 -9.99 1.32 -0.13
N LEU A 85 -10.89 1.07 -1.08
CA LEU A 85 -11.80 2.11 -1.55
C LEU A 85 -12.66 2.64 -0.41
N SER A 86 -12.83 3.97 -0.37
CA SER A 86 -13.68 4.61 0.62
C SER A 86 -15.16 4.31 0.38
N ARG A 87 -15.96 4.44 1.43
CA ARG A 87 -17.42 4.41 1.30
C ARG A 87 -17.96 5.51 0.39
N PHE A 88 -17.31 6.67 0.35
CA PHE A 88 -17.72 7.79 -0.49
C PHE A 88 -17.73 7.41 -1.98
N VAL A 89 -16.63 6.81 -2.47
CA VAL A 89 -16.55 6.39 -3.88
C VAL A 89 -17.45 5.18 -4.15
N GLN A 90 -17.57 4.25 -3.20
CA GLN A 90 -18.49 3.11 -3.33
C GLN A 90 -19.96 3.55 -3.46
N GLN A 91 -20.31 4.72 -2.92
CA GLN A 91 -21.66 5.31 -3.02
C GLN A 91 -21.85 6.19 -4.27
N GLY A 92 -20.88 6.20 -5.20
CA GLY A 92 -20.93 6.98 -6.44
C GLY A 92 -20.33 8.37 -6.33
N GLY A 93 -19.63 8.69 -5.24
CA GLY A 93 -18.87 9.93 -5.11
C GLY A 93 -17.70 10.00 -6.09
N VAL A 94 -17.38 11.20 -6.57
CA VAL A 94 -16.21 11.45 -7.43
C VAL A 94 -15.10 12.02 -6.57
N ALA A 95 -14.04 11.23 -6.36
CA ALA A 95 -12.93 11.63 -5.51
C ALA A 95 -12.05 12.69 -6.19
N THR A 96 -11.72 13.72 -5.43
CA THR A 96 -10.77 14.79 -5.79
C THR A 96 -9.50 14.73 -4.95
N THR A 97 -9.50 13.96 -3.86
CA THR A 97 -8.36 13.77 -2.96
C THR A 97 -8.18 12.28 -2.63
N LEU A 98 -6.98 11.88 -2.20
CA LEU A 98 -6.72 10.50 -1.79
C LEU A 98 -7.59 10.06 -0.61
N ASP A 99 -7.89 10.95 0.34
CA ASP A 99 -8.78 10.66 1.47
C ASP A 99 -10.24 10.46 1.05
N GLN A 100 -10.68 11.14 0.00
CA GLN A 100 -11.99 10.85 -0.58
C GLN A 100 -11.99 9.52 -1.31
N LEU A 101 -10.88 9.13 -1.96
CA LEU A 101 -10.79 7.86 -2.69
C LEU A 101 -10.65 6.65 -1.76
N THR A 102 -9.94 6.81 -0.64
CA THR A 102 -9.39 5.68 0.12
C THR A 102 -9.66 5.72 1.61
N GLU A 103 -9.74 4.55 2.22
CA GLU A 103 -9.74 4.36 3.67
C GLU A 103 -8.53 3.50 4.07
N PRO A 104 -7.78 3.89 5.11
CA PRO A 104 -6.64 3.10 5.57
C PRO A 104 -7.07 1.73 6.09
N GLN A 105 -6.22 0.73 5.89
CA GLN A 105 -6.33 -0.57 6.52
C GLN A 105 -5.20 -0.75 7.54
N ASP A 106 -5.43 -1.53 8.59
CA ASP A 106 -4.36 -1.97 9.52
C ASP A 106 -3.53 -3.11 8.89
N VAL A 107 -3.09 -2.89 7.65
CA VAL A 107 -2.35 -3.84 6.81
C VAL A 107 -1.22 -3.11 6.10
N TYR A 108 -0.03 -3.70 6.14
CA TYR A 108 1.13 -3.22 5.41
C TYR A 108 1.64 -4.31 4.50
N ARG A 109 2.24 -3.93 3.37
CA ARG A 109 2.89 -4.87 2.45
C ARG A 109 4.31 -4.45 2.16
N PHE A 110 5.19 -5.43 2.15
CA PHE A 110 6.61 -5.24 1.89
C PHE A 110 7.01 -6.07 0.68
N VAL A 111 7.79 -5.46 -0.21
CA VAL A 111 8.50 -6.22 -1.23
C VAL A 111 9.55 -7.07 -0.53
N ILE A 112 9.59 -8.36 -0.85
CA ILE A 112 10.66 -9.25 -0.43
C ILE A 112 11.65 -9.38 -1.57
N GLU A 113 12.91 -9.18 -1.25
CA GLU A 113 14.00 -9.21 -2.22
C GLU A 113 14.94 -10.37 -1.94
N LEU A 114 15.48 -10.96 -3.00
CA LEU A 114 16.58 -11.93 -2.97
C LEU A 114 17.76 -11.29 -3.70
N ASP A 115 18.87 -11.08 -2.99
CA ASP A 115 20.07 -10.39 -3.51
C ASP A 115 19.73 -9.04 -4.20
N GLY A 116 18.79 -8.29 -3.62
CA GLY A 116 18.33 -6.99 -4.14
C GLY A 116 17.37 -7.06 -5.33
N ARG A 117 16.84 -8.23 -5.67
CA ARG A 117 15.80 -8.39 -6.71
C ARG A 117 14.46 -8.76 -6.09
N PRO A 118 13.34 -8.15 -6.49
CA PRO A 118 12.03 -8.52 -5.98
C PRO A 118 11.69 -9.98 -6.33
N VAL A 119 11.22 -10.73 -5.34
CA VAL A 119 10.84 -12.15 -5.49
C VAL A 119 9.50 -12.49 -4.85
N GLY A 120 8.88 -11.54 -4.15
CA GLY A 120 7.61 -11.77 -3.51
C GLY A 120 7.13 -10.57 -2.71
N ILE A 121 5.98 -10.76 -2.06
CA ILE A 121 5.37 -9.74 -1.20
C ILE A 121 4.99 -10.38 0.13
N ALA A 122 5.40 -9.72 1.21
CA ALA A 122 4.99 -10.05 2.57
C ALA A 122 3.85 -9.14 3.01
N GLU A 123 2.85 -9.73 3.65
CA GLU A 123 1.75 -8.99 4.27
C GLU A 123 1.93 -8.97 5.79
N VAL A 124 1.71 -7.81 6.39
CA VAL A 124 1.86 -7.57 7.82
C VAL A 124 0.55 -7.04 8.34
N GLN A 125 0.04 -7.67 9.37
CA GLN A 125 -1.19 -7.24 10.03
C GLN A 125 -1.01 -7.23 11.53
N ARG A 126 -1.91 -6.50 12.19
CA ARG A 126 -1.95 -6.45 13.64
C ARG A 126 -2.65 -7.69 14.19
N GLN A 127 -1.92 -8.51 14.94
CA GLN A 127 -2.47 -9.61 15.73
C GLN A 127 -2.49 -9.22 17.21
N GLY A 128 -3.66 -8.76 17.67
CA GLY A 128 -3.82 -8.22 19.02
C GLY A 128 -3.00 -6.94 19.23
N ARG A 129 -1.93 -7.01 20.03
CA ARG A 129 -1.06 -5.85 20.31
C ARG A 129 0.24 -5.83 19.50
N GLN A 130 0.49 -6.84 18.68
CA GLN A 130 1.75 -7.00 17.94
C GLN A 130 1.50 -6.96 16.43
N TRP A 131 2.47 -6.45 15.69
CA TRP A 131 2.53 -6.57 14.23
C TRP A 131 3.21 -7.89 13.89
N THR A 132 2.64 -8.64 12.95
CA THR A 132 3.14 -9.96 12.56
C THR A 132 3.01 -10.12 11.05
N VAL A 133 3.99 -10.78 10.42
CA VAL A 133 3.86 -11.20 9.03
C VAL A 133 2.80 -12.30 8.98
N THR A 134 1.70 -12.06 8.26
CA THR A 134 0.58 -12.99 8.14
C THR A 134 0.72 -13.94 6.96
N GLY A 135 1.53 -13.56 5.97
CA GLY A 135 1.83 -14.41 4.83
C GLY A 135 2.89 -13.79 3.92
N VAL A 136 3.52 -14.64 3.13
CA VAL A 136 4.43 -14.28 2.05
C VAL A 136 4.04 -15.09 0.82
N ALA A 137 4.02 -14.47 -0.34
CA ALA A 137 3.97 -15.23 -1.59
C ALA A 137 4.82 -14.61 -2.68
N TYR A 138 5.10 -15.48 -3.64
CA TYR A 138 5.56 -15.11 -4.95
C TYR A 138 4.53 -14.20 -5.64
N ASP A 139 5.01 -13.14 -6.27
CA ASP A 139 4.23 -12.04 -6.82
C ASP A 139 3.79 -12.25 -8.28
N GLY A 140 4.07 -13.44 -8.83
CA GLY A 140 3.43 -13.95 -10.04
C GLY A 140 3.80 -13.18 -11.30
N ALA A 141 5.09 -13.05 -11.62
CA ALA A 141 5.48 -12.77 -13.00
C ALA A 141 4.93 -13.91 -13.88
N GLY A 142 4.09 -13.56 -14.86
CA GLY A 142 3.26 -14.51 -15.59
C GLY A 142 4.06 -15.66 -16.20
N ALA A 143 3.66 -16.89 -15.85
CA ALA A 143 3.98 -18.06 -16.66
C ALA A 143 3.13 -17.98 -17.94
N GLU A 144 3.82 -17.81 -19.08
CA GLU A 144 3.35 -17.95 -20.47
C GLU A 144 2.21 -17.02 -20.96
N GLY A 145 2.55 -16.15 -21.93
CA GLY A 145 1.63 -15.77 -23.02
C GLY A 145 0.90 -14.41 -22.96
N GLY A 146 1.20 -13.52 -22.01
CA GLY A 146 0.62 -12.16 -21.95
C GLY A 146 1.68 -11.05 -21.93
N PRO A 147 1.35 -9.79 -22.30
CA PRO A 147 2.33 -8.72 -22.49
C PRO A 147 2.96 -8.13 -21.21
N SER A 148 2.52 -8.52 -20.00
CA SER A 148 3.21 -8.13 -18.77
C SER A 148 3.91 -9.34 -18.12
N SER A 149 5.20 -9.48 -18.40
CA SER A 149 6.09 -10.50 -17.82
C SER A 149 6.61 -10.13 -16.43
N ALA A 150 6.05 -9.11 -15.79
CA ALA A 150 6.56 -8.49 -14.56
C ALA A 150 5.62 -8.80 -13.37
N GLY A 151 6.19 -9.13 -12.22
CA GLY A 151 5.45 -9.40 -10.99
C GLY A 151 4.82 -8.13 -10.40
N ILE A 152 3.96 -8.28 -9.38
CA ILE A 152 3.37 -7.10 -8.69
C ILE A 152 4.47 -6.21 -8.08
N ALA A 153 5.55 -6.79 -7.56
CA ALA A 153 6.64 -6.01 -6.96
C ALA A 153 7.39 -5.17 -8.00
N ASP A 154 7.61 -5.72 -9.20
CA ASP A 154 8.20 -4.98 -10.33
C ASP A 154 7.29 -3.82 -10.77
N ARG A 155 5.98 -4.09 -10.93
CA ARG A 155 4.99 -3.05 -11.27
C ARG A 155 4.91 -1.96 -10.21
N LEU A 156 5.01 -2.34 -8.93
CA LEU A 156 5.01 -1.40 -7.81
C LEU A 156 6.26 -0.52 -7.81
N ALA A 157 7.44 -1.09 -8.08
CA ALA A 157 8.68 -0.33 -8.20
C ALA A 157 8.60 0.68 -9.36
N GLN A 158 8.08 0.26 -10.51
CA GLN A 158 7.86 1.14 -11.67
C GLN A 158 6.86 2.26 -11.35
N ALA A 159 5.71 1.94 -10.74
CA ALA A 159 4.73 2.93 -10.36
C ALA A 159 5.29 3.94 -9.34
N THR A 160 6.08 3.46 -8.37
CA THR A 160 6.74 4.33 -7.38
C THR A 160 7.73 5.29 -8.05
N ALA A 161 8.50 4.82 -9.02
CA ALA A 161 9.40 5.67 -9.80
C ALA A 161 8.62 6.74 -10.59
N VAL A 162 7.52 6.37 -11.25
CA VAL A 162 6.67 7.33 -12.00
C VAL A 162 6.08 8.39 -11.06
N LEU A 163 5.58 8.01 -9.88
CA LEU A 163 5.07 8.99 -8.90
C LEU A 163 6.18 9.94 -8.44
N ALA A 164 7.38 9.42 -8.18
CA ALA A 164 8.53 10.24 -7.78
C ALA A 164 8.97 11.20 -8.90
N GLU A 165 9.03 10.76 -10.15
CA GLU A 165 9.34 11.59 -11.32
C GLU A 165 8.33 12.73 -11.51
N GLN A 166 7.06 12.51 -11.12
CA GLN A 166 6.00 13.51 -11.17
C GLN A 166 5.91 14.37 -9.90
N GLY A 167 6.77 14.15 -8.90
CA GLY A 167 6.73 14.88 -7.63
C GLY A 167 5.61 14.47 -6.68
N LEU A 168 4.86 13.40 -6.98
CA LEU A 168 3.68 12.93 -6.24
C LEU A 168 4.02 11.89 -5.16
N ALA A 169 5.19 12.02 -4.54
CA ALA A 169 5.71 11.06 -3.56
C ALA A 169 5.54 11.51 -2.10
N ALA A 170 4.84 12.62 -1.84
CA ALA A 170 4.62 13.12 -0.48
C ALA A 170 3.64 12.22 0.30
N ASP A 171 2.62 11.68 -0.38
CA ASP A 171 1.70 10.66 0.14
C ASP A 171 1.50 9.57 -0.89
N VAL A 172 1.90 8.33 -0.58
CA VAL A 172 1.81 7.16 -1.47
C VAL A 172 0.99 6.07 -0.80
N ARG A 173 -0.05 5.61 -1.50
CA ARG A 173 -1.03 4.64 -0.99
C ARG A 173 -1.16 3.47 -1.93
N TRP A 174 -0.89 2.26 -1.45
CA TRP A 174 -1.26 1.06 -2.18
C TRP A 174 -2.75 0.79 -1.94
N ILE A 175 -3.56 0.97 -2.98
CA ILE A 175 -4.98 0.64 -2.97
C ILE A 175 -5.18 -0.81 -3.41
N ASP A 176 -5.75 -1.63 -2.52
CA ASP A 176 -6.11 -3.01 -2.80
C ASP A 176 -7.58 -3.26 -2.46
N HIS A 177 -8.39 -3.40 -3.50
CA HIS A 177 -9.82 -3.62 -3.42
C HIS A 177 -10.31 -4.55 -4.55
N PRO A 178 -9.90 -5.83 -4.53
CA PRO A 178 -10.28 -6.77 -5.57
C PRO A 178 -11.80 -7.05 -5.54
N PRO A 179 -12.42 -7.36 -6.68
CA PRO A 179 -11.82 -7.42 -8.03
C PRO A 179 -11.71 -6.05 -8.71
N LEU A 180 -12.13 -4.97 -8.04
CA LEU A 180 -12.38 -3.67 -8.66
C LEU A 180 -11.12 -2.84 -8.89
N LEU A 181 -10.16 -2.85 -7.96
CA LEU A 181 -9.02 -1.94 -8.08
C LEU A 181 -7.80 -2.50 -7.37
N THR A 182 -6.68 -2.53 -8.08
CA THR A 182 -5.34 -2.73 -7.49
C THR A 182 -4.41 -1.71 -8.10
N GLY A 183 -3.83 -0.84 -7.30
CA GLY A 183 -2.93 0.18 -7.81
C GLY A 183 -2.19 0.99 -6.77
N LEU A 184 -1.35 1.89 -7.24
CA LEU A 184 -0.60 2.83 -6.41
C LEU A 184 -1.12 4.23 -6.69
N ALA A 185 -1.52 4.95 -5.65
CA ALA A 185 -1.90 6.34 -5.75
C ALA A 185 -0.86 7.23 -5.05
N GLY A 186 -0.50 8.35 -5.69
CA GLY A 186 0.43 9.33 -5.16
C GLY A 186 -0.18 10.72 -5.12
N SER A 187 0.28 11.55 -4.19
CA SER A 187 -0.10 12.96 -4.08
C SER A 187 1.07 13.79 -3.52
N ASP A 188 1.09 15.07 -3.89
CA ASP A 188 1.93 16.11 -3.27
C ASP A 188 1.14 17.02 -2.31
N GLY A 189 -0.15 16.75 -2.12
CA GLY A 189 -1.10 17.55 -1.34
C GLY A 189 -2.05 18.41 -2.17
N GLU A 190 -1.69 18.75 -3.40
CA GLU A 190 -2.54 19.51 -4.33
C GLU A 190 -3.00 18.63 -5.49
N ASP A 191 -2.06 17.95 -6.13
CA ASP A 191 -2.29 17.03 -7.23
C ASP A 191 -2.31 15.58 -6.75
N SER A 192 -2.96 14.72 -7.52
CA SER A 192 -3.04 13.29 -7.23
C SER A 192 -3.16 12.47 -8.49
N LEU A 193 -2.47 11.33 -8.51
CA LEU A 193 -2.51 10.38 -9.60
C LEU A 193 -2.70 8.97 -9.09
N PHE A 194 -3.43 8.17 -9.86
CA PHE A 194 -3.49 6.72 -9.70
C PHE A 194 -2.73 6.03 -10.83
N ILE A 195 -1.96 5.00 -10.49
CA ILE A 195 -1.26 4.12 -11.43
C ILE A 195 -1.77 2.70 -11.22
N SER A 196 -2.28 2.11 -12.30
CA SER A 196 -2.81 0.75 -12.26
C SER A 196 -1.69 -0.29 -12.08
N LEU A 197 -1.86 -1.21 -11.11
CA LEU A 197 -0.93 -2.34 -10.90
C LEU A 197 -1.46 -3.65 -11.48
N GLY A 198 -2.61 -3.61 -12.15
CA GLY A 198 -3.22 -4.74 -12.84
C GLY A 198 -4.38 -4.28 -13.72
N ASN A 199 -4.81 -5.09 -14.69
CA ASN A 199 -5.88 -4.72 -15.61
C ASN A 199 -7.27 -4.78 -14.97
N HIS A 200 -7.58 -3.80 -14.12
CA HIS A 200 -8.87 -3.60 -13.48
C HIS A 200 -9.54 -2.33 -14.03
N LEU A 201 -10.87 -2.32 -14.14
CA LEU A 201 -11.64 -1.18 -14.66
C LEU A 201 -11.24 -0.73 -16.08
N GLY A 202 -10.66 -1.64 -16.87
CA GLY A 202 -10.13 -1.32 -18.19
C GLY A 202 -8.94 -0.35 -18.19
N LEU A 203 -8.20 -0.29 -17.08
CA LEU A 203 -6.92 0.41 -16.99
C LEU A 203 -5.79 -0.59 -17.22
N ALA A 204 -5.03 -0.42 -18.31
CA ALA A 204 -3.89 -1.29 -18.57
C ALA A 204 -2.83 -1.18 -17.45
N ASP A 205 -2.02 -2.24 -17.27
CA ASP A 205 -0.91 -2.22 -16.32
C ASP A 205 -0.02 -0.98 -16.54
N GLY A 206 0.29 -0.25 -15.47
CA GLY A 206 1.08 0.98 -15.51
C GLY A 206 0.34 2.21 -16.06
N GLN A 207 -0.92 2.07 -16.49
CA GLN A 207 -1.70 3.21 -16.96
C GLN A 207 -1.98 4.19 -15.81
N THR A 208 -1.72 5.46 -16.10
CA THR A 208 -1.98 6.58 -15.20
C THR A 208 -3.40 7.11 -15.41
N ALA A 209 -4.11 7.43 -14.33
CA ALA A 209 -5.46 7.99 -14.37
C ALA A 209 -5.67 9.01 -13.24
N THR A 210 -6.56 9.97 -13.47
CA THR A 210 -6.99 10.91 -12.42
C THR A 210 -7.91 10.21 -11.41
N LEU A 211 -7.98 10.72 -10.17
CA LEU A 211 -8.88 10.15 -9.16
C LEU A 211 -10.36 10.20 -9.59
N GLY A 212 -10.74 11.26 -10.32
CA GLY A 212 -12.09 11.41 -10.86
C GLY A 212 -12.41 10.36 -11.92
N GLU A 213 -11.47 10.07 -12.82
CA GLU A 213 -11.60 9.00 -13.81
C GLU A 213 -11.73 7.62 -13.15
N VAL A 214 -10.88 7.32 -12.17
CA VAL A 214 -10.95 6.07 -11.41
C VAL A 214 -12.31 5.94 -10.72
N SER A 215 -12.77 6.99 -10.05
CA SER A 215 -14.08 7.01 -9.38
C SER A 215 -15.24 6.76 -10.35
N HIS A 216 -15.20 7.41 -11.52
CA HIS A 216 -16.20 7.22 -12.56
C HIS A 216 -16.22 5.77 -13.08
N ARG A 217 -15.05 5.19 -13.34
CA ARG A 217 -14.95 3.78 -13.79
C ARG A 217 -15.43 2.79 -12.72
N ILE A 218 -15.14 3.03 -11.44
CA ILE A 218 -15.68 2.23 -10.33
C ILE A 218 -17.21 2.28 -10.33
N HIS A 219 -17.78 3.48 -10.45
CA HIS A 219 -19.22 3.66 -10.46
C HIS A 219 -19.87 2.97 -11.67
N GLN A 220 -19.26 3.07 -12.85
CA GLN A 220 -19.71 2.35 -14.04
C GLN A 220 -19.67 0.83 -13.85
N ALA A 221 -18.59 0.28 -13.31
CA ALA A 221 -18.46 -1.15 -13.04
C ALA A 221 -19.51 -1.65 -12.03
N ALA A 222 -19.82 -0.83 -11.01
CA ALA A 222 -20.88 -1.15 -10.05
C ALA A 222 -22.29 -1.16 -10.69
N MET A 223 -22.54 -0.29 -11.67
CA MET A 223 -23.83 -0.18 -12.36
C MET A 223 -24.05 -1.25 -13.43
N THR A 224 -23.00 -1.68 -14.12
CA THR A 224 -23.13 -2.70 -15.19
C THR A 224 -23.42 -4.09 -14.65
N GLY A 225 -23.34 -4.30 -13.33
CA GLY A 225 -23.59 -5.61 -12.73
C GLY A 225 -22.66 -6.69 -13.28
N GLU A 226 -21.53 -6.30 -13.90
CA GLU A 226 -20.36 -7.15 -14.01
C GLU A 226 -19.95 -7.45 -12.58
N THR A 227 -20.59 -8.47 -12.03
CA THR A 227 -20.03 -9.28 -10.98
C THR A 227 -18.85 -9.93 -11.71
N PRO A 228 -17.61 -9.44 -11.54
CA PRO A 228 -16.48 -10.11 -12.17
C PRO A 228 -16.56 -11.52 -11.60
N ALA A 229 -16.58 -12.53 -12.48
CA ALA A 229 -16.76 -13.93 -12.12
C ALA A 229 -16.09 -14.17 -10.77
N ALA A 230 -16.85 -14.57 -9.75
CA ALA A 230 -16.38 -14.67 -8.39
C ALA A 230 -15.07 -15.47 -8.35
N ALA A 231 -13.94 -14.75 -8.46
CA ALA A 231 -12.74 -15.16 -7.79
C ALA A 231 -13.19 -15.21 -6.34
N PRO A 232 -13.02 -16.35 -5.65
CA PRO A 232 -13.38 -16.42 -4.25
C PRO A 232 -12.81 -15.17 -3.60
N ALA A 233 -13.64 -14.44 -2.83
CA ALA A 233 -13.22 -13.34 -1.97
C ALA A 233 -12.37 -13.93 -0.84
N ALA A 234 -11.25 -14.47 -1.26
CA ALA A 234 -10.05 -14.58 -0.51
C ALA A 234 -9.56 -13.13 -0.39
N PRO A 235 -9.46 -12.53 0.81
CA PRO A 235 -8.36 -11.58 1.01
C PRO A 235 -7.09 -12.18 0.37
N LEU A 236 -6.12 -11.38 -0.08
CA LEU A 236 -4.83 -11.96 -0.48
C LEU A 236 -4.34 -12.94 0.59
N ALA A 237 -4.61 -12.70 1.87
CA ALA A 237 -4.51 -13.69 2.95
C ALA A 237 -5.10 -15.09 2.65
N THR A 238 -6.24 -15.26 1.97
CA THR A 238 -6.77 -16.58 1.60
C THR A 238 -6.15 -17.16 0.31
N ALA A 239 -5.73 -16.33 -0.64
CA ALA A 239 -4.93 -16.76 -1.80
C ALA A 239 -3.51 -17.18 -1.36
N LEU A 240 -2.96 -16.49 -0.36
CA LEU A 240 -1.75 -16.77 0.40
C LEU A 240 -1.92 -17.99 1.32
N THR A 241 -3.08 -18.19 1.95
CA THR A 241 -3.34 -19.40 2.77
C THR A 241 -3.57 -20.64 1.92
N GLY A 242 -4.07 -20.49 0.68
CA GLY A 242 -4.27 -21.61 -0.24
C GLY A 242 -2.95 -22.29 -0.63
N VAL A 243 -1.83 -21.56 -0.55
CA VAL A 243 -0.48 -22.08 -0.78
C VAL A 243 0.30 -22.27 0.54
N GLY A 244 0.07 -21.42 1.54
CA GLY A 244 0.80 -21.44 2.82
C GLY A 244 0.28 -22.40 3.90
N VAL A 245 -1.00 -22.79 3.90
CA VAL A 245 -1.54 -23.67 4.96
C VAL A 245 -1.13 -25.13 4.76
N LEU A 246 -0.88 -25.56 3.52
CA LEU A 246 -0.30 -26.89 3.26
C LEU A 246 1.17 -26.98 3.67
N GLY A 247 1.94 -25.88 3.59
CA GLY A 247 3.33 -25.83 4.05
C GLY A 247 3.48 -25.73 5.58
N ALA A 248 2.68 -24.91 6.24
CA ALA A 248 2.74 -24.75 7.70
C ALA A 248 2.21 -25.97 8.47
N ALA A 249 1.20 -26.68 7.94
CA ALA A 249 0.71 -27.92 8.53
C ALA A 249 1.73 -29.08 8.41
N LEU A 250 2.52 -29.11 7.33
CA LEU A 250 3.59 -30.10 7.16
C LEU A 250 4.86 -29.76 7.97
N ALA A 251 5.17 -28.48 8.20
CA ALA A 251 6.29 -28.08 9.06
C ALA A 251 6.01 -28.38 10.56
N ALA A 252 4.78 -28.15 11.04
CA ALA A 252 4.39 -28.52 12.40
C ALA A 252 4.24 -30.04 12.60
N GLY A 253 3.74 -30.75 11.58
CA GLY A 253 3.62 -32.22 11.60
C GLY A 253 4.97 -32.96 11.48
N GLY A 254 5.88 -32.46 10.63
CA GLY A 254 7.21 -33.05 10.43
C GLY A 254 8.13 -32.91 11.63
N TYR A 255 8.08 -31.76 12.33
CA TYR A 255 8.88 -31.54 13.53
C TYR A 255 8.42 -32.38 14.73
N LEU A 256 7.11 -32.67 14.84
CA LEU A 256 6.57 -33.57 15.86
C LEU A 256 6.84 -35.06 15.56
N TRP A 257 6.97 -35.45 14.30
CA TRP A 257 7.30 -36.82 13.91
C TRP A 257 8.79 -37.15 14.11
N LEU A 258 9.69 -36.23 13.74
CA LEU A 258 11.14 -36.37 13.95
C LEU A 258 11.54 -36.48 15.42
N ARG A 259 10.81 -35.82 16.33
CA ARG A 259 11.07 -35.91 17.78
C ARG A 259 10.60 -37.23 18.42
N ARG A 260 9.74 -38.00 17.75
CA ARG A 260 9.26 -39.31 18.22
C ARG A 260 10.07 -40.48 17.65
N ALA A 261 10.76 -40.28 16.53
CA ALA A 261 11.66 -41.28 15.93
C ALA A 261 13.10 -41.25 16.50
N ALA A 262 13.47 -40.17 17.20
CA ALA A 262 14.81 -39.95 17.79
C ALA A 262 14.86 -40.15 19.32
N GLY A 263 13.85 -40.80 19.90
CA GLY A 263 13.79 -41.16 21.33
C GLY A 263 13.53 -42.64 21.51
#